data_AF-A0A9X8D178-F1
#
_entry.id   AF-A0A9X8D178-F1
#
_cell.length_a   1.000
_cell.length_b   1.000
_cell.length_c   1.000
_cell.angle_alpha   90.00
_cell.angle_beta   90.00
_cell.angle_gamma   90.00
#
_symmetry.space_group_name_H-M   'P 1'
#
loop_
_entity.id
_entity.type
_entity.pdbx_description
1 polymer ?
#
loop_
_entity_poly.entity_id
_entity_poly.type
_entity_poly.pdbx_seq_one_letter_code
_entity_poly.pdbx_strand_id
1 'polypeptide(L)' 'MAFAMSGTYLPTLYPGEKTIGVGLGSYKGYSAVALTFKALSDDGKMSWGAGLTSTGKEWGVNAGIGWKWK' A
#
# COMPACT_ATOMS: atom_id res chain seq x y z
N MET A 1 -0.37 0.28 -13.46
CA MET A 1 -1.04 0.23 -12.14
C MET A 1 -0.05 0.13 -11.00
N ALA A 2 0.95 -0.77 -11.05
CA ALA A 2 1.95 -0.93 -10.00
C ALA A 2 2.67 0.39 -9.61
N PHE A 3 2.88 1.30 -10.56
CA PHE A 3 3.50 2.61 -10.37
C PHE A 3 2.73 3.52 -9.40
N ALA A 4 1.40 3.47 -9.40
CA ALA A 4 0.58 4.24 -8.44
C ALA A 4 0.67 3.63 -7.03
N MET A 5 0.77 2.30 -6.92
CA MET A 5 0.96 1.63 -5.63
C MET A 5 2.35 1.88 -5.06
N SER A 6 3.40 1.82 -5.88
CA SER A 6 4.76 2.14 -5.42
C SER A 6 4.90 3.59 -4.96
N GLY A 7 4.04 4.48 -5.49
CA GLY A 7 3.95 5.88 -5.07
C GLY A 7 3.09 6.13 -3.83
N THR A 8 2.43 5.11 -3.25
CA THR A 8 1.70 5.31 -1.99
C THR A 8 2.67 5.66 -0.86
N TYR A 9 2.52 6.86 -0.31
CA TYR A 9 3.24 7.25 0.89
C TYR A 9 2.63 6.54 2.10
N LEU A 10 3.44 5.74 2.78
CA LEU A 10 3.06 5.08 4.02
C LEU A 10 4.03 5.60 5.09
N PRO A 11 3.57 6.41 6.07
CA PRO A 11 4.41 6.82 7.19
C PRO A 11 4.93 5.60 7.94
N THR A 12 6.00 5.78 8.71
CA THR A 12 6.53 4.71 9.54
C THR A 12 5.50 4.38 10.63
N LEU A 13 4.97 3.15 10.63
CA LEU A 13 4.00 2.71 11.63
C LEU A 13 4.70 2.31 12.93
N TYR A 14 4.19 2.79 14.06
CA TYR A 14 4.49 2.24 15.37
C TYR A 14 3.64 0.99 15.66
N PRO A 15 4.03 0.14 16.63
CA PRO A 15 3.26 -1.04 16.99
C PRO A 15 1.81 -0.69 17.35
N GLY A 16 0.85 -1.41 16.78
CA GLY A 16 -0.58 -1.18 16.95
C GLY A 16 -1.17 -0.09 16.05
N GLU A 17 -0.33 0.64 15.30
CA GLU A 17 -0.80 1.66 14.37
C GLU A 17 -1.28 1.07 13.05
N LYS A 18 -2.15 1.84 12.40
CA LYS A 18 -2.71 1.56 11.09
C LYS A 18 -2.57 2.82 10.25
N THR A 19 -2.27 2.64 8.97
CA THR A 19 -2.16 3.74 8.04
C THR A 19 -2.91 3.42 6.75
N ILE A 20 -3.35 4.50 6.10
CA ILE A 20 -3.87 4.47 4.74
C ILE A 20 -3.01 5.42 3.92
N GLY A 21 -2.47 4.94 2.82
CA GLY A 21 -1.73 5.71 1.83
C GLY A 21 -2.55 5.84 0.56
N VAL A 22 -2.49 7.02 -0.05
CA VAL A 22 -3.03 7.27 -1.40
C VAL A 22 -1.87 7.57 -2.32
N GLY A 23 -1.90 7.02 -3.52
CA GLY A 23 -0.85 7.15 -4.52
C GLY A 23 -1.43 7.45 -5.87
N LEU A 24 -0.81 8.37 -6.59
CA LEU A 24 -1.17 8.70 -7.96
C LEU A 24 0.06 8.43 -8.83
N GLY A 25 -0.14 7.75 -9.95
CA GLY A 25 0.95 7.42 -10.87
C GLY A 25 0.49 7.59 -12.30
N SER A 26 1.33 8.17 -13.14
CA SER A 26 1.12 8.24 -14.59
C SER A 26 2.25 7.49 -15.29
N TYR A 27 1.91 6.66 -16.27
CA TYR A 27 2.90 5.92 -17.06
C TYR A 27 2.44 5.82 -18.51
N LYS A 28 3.28 6.28 -19.45
CA LYS A 28 3.01 6.26 -20.90
C LYS A 28 1.60 6.75 -21.28
N GLY A 29 1.13 7.84 -20.65
CA GLY A 29 -0.19 8.42 -20.90
C GLY A 29 -1.35 7.79 -20.13
N TYR A 30 -1.11 6.72 -19.36
CA TYR A 30 -2.11 6.11 -18.48
C TYR A 30 -1.98 6.64 -17.07
N SER A 31 -3.06 7.19 -16.53
CA SER A 31 -3.15 7.60 -15.13
C SER A 31 -3.74 6.48 -14.28
N ALA A 32 -3.22 6.31 -13.08
CA ALA A 32 -3.68 5.33 -12.11
C ALA A 32 -3.73 5.97 -10.71
N VAL A 33 -4.77 5.61 -9.95
CA VAL A 33 -4.89 5.90 -8.52
C VAL A 33 -4.74 4.61 -7.74
N ALA A 34 -4.09 4.71 -6.58
CA ALA A 34 -3.87 3.64 -5.63
C ALA A 34 -4.35 4.05 -4.24
N LEU A 35 -4.98 3.12 -3.55
CA LEU A 35 -5.25 3.19 -2.12
C LEU A 35 -4.59 1.97 -1.47
N THR A 36 -3.74 2.19 -0.48
CA THR A 36 -3.03 1.12 0.23
C THR A 36 -3.27 1.26 1.72
N PHE A 37 -3.78 0.22 2.35
CA PHE A 37 -3.85 0.06 3.79
C PHE A 37 -2.65 -0.75 4.28
N LYS A 38 -2.08 -0.34 5.41
CA LYS A 38 -1.06 -1.11 6.13
C LYS A 38 -1.30 -1.02 7.62
N ALA A 39 -1.04 -2.11 8.33
CA ALA A 39 -1.10 -2.20 9.77
C ALA A 39 0.15 -2.89 10.31
N LEU A 40 0.54 -2.50 11.52
CA LEU A 40 1.60 -3.15 12.28
C LEU A 40 0.98 -3.69 13.57
N SER A 41 1.23 -4.96 13.87
CA SER A 41 0.80 -5.59 15.11
C SER A 41 1.39 -4.90 16.34
N ASP A 42 0.71 -5.02 17.48
CA ASP A 42 1.10 -4.40 18.76
C ASP A 42 2.49 -4.83 19.26
N ASP A 43 2.97 -5.99 18.81
CA ASP A 43 4.31 -6.50 19.10
C ASP A 43 5.40 -5.91 18.18
N GLY A 44 5.03 -5.14 17.16
CA GLY A 44 5.92 -4.56 16.16
C GLY A 44 6.63 -5.58 15.27
N LYS A 45 6.25 -6.86 15.36
CA LYS A 45 6.93 -7.97 14.66
C LYS A 45 6.22 -8.34 13.37
N MET A 46 4.91 -8.20 13.32
CA MET A 46 4.12 -8.56 12.16
C MET A 46 3.51 -7.31 11.53
N SER A 47 3.74 -7.10 10.24
CA SER A 47 3.06 -6.09 9.44
C SER A 47 2.23 -6.77 8.37
N TRP A 48 1.07 -6.21 8.08
CA TRP A 48 0.23 -6.68 6.98
C TRP A 48 -0.40 -5.49 6.28
N GLY A 49 -0.71 -5.63 5.01
CA GLY A 49 -1.29 -4.57 4.21
C GLY A 49 -1.98 -5.12 2.99
N ALA A 50 -2.88 -4.31 2.47
CA ALA A 50 -3.58 -4.57 1.23
C ALA A 50 -3.84 -3.25 0.54
N GLY A 51 -3.83 -3.26 -0.78
CA GLY A 51 -4.14 -2.08 -1.55
C GLY A 51 -4.91 -2.42 -2.81
N LEU A 52 -5.50 -1.39 -3.37
CA LEU A 52 -6.26 -1.43 -4.60
C LEU A 52 -5.81 -0.30 -5.51
N THR A 53 -5.84 -0.54 -6.80
CA THR A 53 -5.53 0.43 -7.84
C THR A 53 -6.60 0.42 -8.90
N SER A 54 -6.79 1.58 -9.52
CA SER A 54 -7.61 1.70 -10.71
C SER A 54 -7.00 2.69 -11.69
N THR A 55 -7.12 2.38 -12.98
CA THR A 55 -6.83 3.30 -14.10
C THR A 55 -8.11 3.89 -14.71
N GLY A 56 -9.27 3.61 -14.12
CA GLY A 56 -10.59 3.92 -14.69
C GLY A 56 -11.12 2.88 -15.67
N LYS A 57 -10.24 2.06 -16.27
CA LYS A 57 -10.61 0.93 -17.15
C LYS A 57 -10.26 -0.43 -16.56
N GLU A 58 -9.20 -0.48 -15.77
CA GLU A 58 -8.71 -1.70 -15.12
C GLU A 58 -8.52 -1.44 -13.64
N TRP A 59 -8.62 -2.51 -12.85
CA TRP A 59 -8.43 -2.50 -11.43
C TRP A 59 -7.46 -3.61 -11.04
N GLY A 60 -6.67 -3.36 -10.00
CA GLY A 60 -5.67 -4.28 -9.49
C GLY A 60 -5.65 -4.25 -7.98
N VAL A 61 -5.40 -5.38 -7.35
CA VAL A 61 -5.30 -5.50 -5.90
C VAL A 61 -3.93 -6.04 -5.50
N ASN A 62 -3.44 -5.62 -4.34
CA ASN A 62 -2.27 -6.20 -3.71
C ASN A 62 -2.59 -6.55 -2.26
N ALA A 63 -1.89 -7.54 -1.75
CA ALA A 63 -1.84 -7.86 -0.33
C ALA A 63 -0.44 -8.34 0.01
N GLY A 64 0.02 -8.04 1.21
CA GLY A 64 1.34 -8.43 1.68
C GLY A 64 1.36 -8.59 3.18
N ILE A 65 2.13 -9.57 3.64
CA ILE A 65 2.46 -9.80 5.04
C ILE A 65 3.99 -9.76 5.15
N GLY A 66 4.49 -9.15 6.22
CA GLY A 66 5.90 -9.11 6.54
C GLY A 66 6.11 -9.41 8.01
N TRP A 67 7.07 -10.29 8.31
CA TRP A 67 7.51 -10.59 9.66
C TRP A 67 8.94 -10.11 9.87
N LYS A 68 9.19 -9.55 11.05
CA LYS A 68 10.52 -9.17 11.53
C LYS A 68 10.92 -10.12 12.67
N TRP A 69 11.96 -10.91 12.42
CA TRP A 69 12.65 -11.74 13.42
C TRP A 69 14.05 -11.15 13.70
N LYS A 70 14.60 -11.50 14.87
CA LYS A 70 15.95 -11.14 15.30
C LYS A 70 16.81 -12.39 15.33
#